data_AF-A0A0A2V9H7-F1
#
_entry.id   AF-A0A0A2V9H7-F1
#
_cell.length_a   1.000
_cell.length_b   1.000
_cell.length_c   1.000
_cell.angle_alpha   90.00
_cell.angle_beta   90.00
_cell.angle_gamma   90.00
#
_symmetry.space_group_name_H-M   'P 1'
#
loop_
_entity.id
_entity.type
_entity.pdbx_description
1 polymer ?
#
loop_
_entity_poly.entity_id
_entity_poly.type
_entity_poly.pdbx_seq_one_letter_code
_entity_poly.pdbx_strand_id
1 'polypeptide(L)'
;MSGAGAIAIAGTMLTDLEGVRYTPYYDVAGVLTVCYGHTGADIIKTKTYSATECQAMLDKDLVPFARSVERSVKVPTTEYQKAALISFSYNVGVTAFERSSLLRQLNAGNYQAACDGLRQWTYAGGKQWKGLMNRRDIEREVCMNTRRSTGGILMNWQFRALLALFVLSLAGGLIWSANHYHGMYLVEQKRADAAEKEVDGQRLVIATQTFNMNRFNQIAGYTNRNNSLIDAGAEKTVIEYREILRLDKTCDLPVPADIAGGLLDYTNRLRASAMHADSGQPEPTGAASSATGGLTYCQAVLWIKPLLAAIDKANSQLAGVRQIEAERK
;
A
#
# COMPACT_ATOMS: atom_id res chain seq x y z
N MET A 1 38.81 26.27 9.78
CA MET A 1 37.52 25.55 9.90
C MET A 1 37.70 24.37 10.86
N SER A 2 38.15 24.62 12.10
CA SER A 2 38.75 23.59 12.97
C SER A 2 37.86 23.14 14.13
N GLY A 3 36.54 23.06 13.91
CA GLY A 3 35.58 22.67 14.96
C GLY A 3 34.35 21.90 14.45
N ALA A 4 34.22 21.66 13.14
CA ALA A 4 33.11 20.88 12.59
C ALA A 4 33.19 19.39 13.01
N GLY A 5 34.40 18.86 13.16
CA GLY A 5 34.62 17.49 13.65
C GLY A 5 34.21 17.33 15.11
N ALA A 6 34.62 18.26 15.98
CA ALA A 6 34.28 18.27 17.39
C ALA A 6 32.76 18.35 17.65
N ILE A 7 32.01 19.13 16.86
CA ILE A 7 30.55 19.22 16.98
C ILE A 7 29.90 17.87 16.63
N ALA A 8 30.33 17.22 15.55
CA ALA A 8 29.79 15.91 15.17
C ALA A 8 30.05 14.83 16.24
N ILE A 9 31.27 14.79 16.78
CA ILE A 9 31.62 13.87 17.88
C ILE A 9 30.76 14.19 19.12
N ALA A 10 30.65 15.45 19.52
CA ALA A 10 29.83 15.85 20.67
C ALA A 10 28.35 15.50 20.47
N GLY A 11 27.81 15.71 19.25
CA GLY A 11 26.44 15.34 18.90
C GLY A 11 26.17 13.86 19.15
N THR A 12 27.04 12.97 18.67
CA THR A 12 26.90 11.51 18.90
C THR A 12 27.00 11.12 20.38
N MET A 13 27.80 11.82 21.18
CA MET A 13 27.86 11.55 22.62
C MET A 13 26.58 12.00 23.32
N LEU A 14 26.04 13.16 22.93
CA LEU A 14 24.89 13.77 23.59
C LEU A 14 23.59 13.00 23.38
N THR A 15 23.44 12.29 22.26
CA THR A 15 22.25 11.46 22.01
C THR A 15 22.06 10.40 23.09
N ASP A 16 23.15 9.83 23.59
CA ASP A 16 23.13 8.81 24.64
C ASP A 16 23.07 9.41 26.05
N LEU A 17 23.53 10.65 26.22
CA LEU A 17 23.64 11.32 27.52
C LEU A 17 22.39 12.10 27.94
N GLU A 18 21.73 12.79 27.02
CA GLU A 18 20.55 13.64 27.32
C GLU A 18 19.22 12.85 27.24
N GLY A 19 19.21 11.76 26.47
CA GLY A 19 17.97 11.09 26.08
C GLY A 19 17.14 11.91 25.08
N VAL A 20 16.14 11.28 24.46
CA VAL A 20 15.34 11.91 23.41
C VAL A 20 13.84 11.86 23.72
N ARG A 21 13.14 12.98 23.49
CA ARG A 21 11.68 13.02 23.45
C ARG A 21 11.20 13.68 22.16
N TYR A 22 10.61 12.87 21.28
CA TYR A 22 10.13 13.33 19.96
C TYR A 22 8.89 14.23 20.03
N THR A 23 8.17 14.21 21.16
CA THR A 23 7.00 15.06 21.40
C THR A 23 7.34 16.15 22.42
N PRO A 24 6.96 17.42 22.18
CA PRO A 24 7.19 18.50 23.11
C PRO A 24 6.55 18.25 24.48
N TYR A 25 7.27 18.59 25.54
CA TYR A 25 6.84 18.46 26.93
C TYR A 25 7.31 19.66 27.75
N TYR A 26 6.64 19.94 28.88
CA TYR A 26 7.16 20.90 29.85
C TYR A 26 8.09 20.18 30.81
N ASP A 27 9.30 20.71 30.99
CA ASP A 27 10.26 20.21 31.96
C ASP A 27 9.86 20.57 33.40
N VAL A 28 10.69 20.19 34.38
CA VAL A 28 10.45 20.49 35.80
C VAL A 28 10.47 21.99 36.12
N ALA A 29 11.04 22.82 35.25
CA ALA A 29 11.09 24.27 35.36
C ALA A 29 9.93 24.95 34.60
N GLY A 30 9.04 24.19 33.95
CA GLY A 30 7.92 24.71 33.18
C GLY A 30 8.30 25.23 31.79
N VAL A 31 9.48 24.87 31.27
CA VAL A 31 9.96 25.28 29.94
C VAL A 31 9.58 24.23 28.90
N LEU A 32 9.02 24.69 27.78
CA LEU A 32 8.66 23.83 26.66
C LEU A 32 9.94 23.29 26.01
N THR A 33 10.07 21.96 25.99
CA THR A 33 11.29 21.24 25.61
C THR A 33 10.96 20.10 24.64
N VAL A 34 11.85 19.81 23.69
CA VAL A 34 11.71 18.68 22.75
C VAL A 34 13.10 18.12 22.38
N CYS A 35 13.13 16.95 21.74
CA CYS A 35 14.35 16.30 21.24
C CYS A 35 15.37 16.06 22.37
N TYR A 36 16.63 16.45 22.17
CA TYR A 36 17.75 16.26 23.09
C TYR A 36 17.88 17.45 24.06
N GLY A 37 16.77 17.98 24.57
CA GLY A 37 16.76 19.15 25.45
C GLY A 37 16.67 20.50 24.73
N HIS A 38 16.22 20.52 23.47
CA HIS A 38 16.00 21.75 22.72
C HIS A 38 14.87 22.58 23.35
N THR A 39 15.14 23.86 23.57
CA THR A 39 14.17 24.86 24.04
C THR A 39 14.18 26.05 23.08
N GLY A 40 13.01 26.55 22.68
CA GLY A 40 12.93 27.59 21.67
C GLY A 40 11.51 27.98 21.29
N ALA A 41 11.36 29.17 20.72
CA ALA A 41 10.08 29.65 20.20
C ALA A 41 9.66 28.91 18.91
N ASP A 42 10.59 28.20 18.27
CA ASP A 42 10.40 27.36 17.10
C ASP A 42 9.79 25.98 17.39
N ILE A 43 9.51 25.67 18.66
CA ILE A 43 8.84 24.42 19.05
C ILE A 43 7.33 24.48 18.76
N ILE A 44 6.85 23.54 17.95
CA ILE A 44 5.43 23.37 17.60
C ILE A 44 4.83 22.35 18.57
N LYS A 45 4.01 22.82 19.53
CA LYS A 45 3.47 22.02 20.65
C LYS A 45 2.76 20.71 20.23
N THR A 46 2.13 20.69 19.07
CA THR A 46 1.33 19.56 18.58
C THR A 46 2.09 18.63 17.63
N LYS A 47 3.37 18.93 17.34
CA LYS A 47 4.17 18.18 16.37
C LYS A 47 4.95 17.06 17.05
N THR A 48 4.95 15.88 16.43
CA THR A 48 5.96 14.84 16.69
C THR A 48 7.13 15.04 15.74
N TYR A 49 8.32 15.25 16.27
CA TYR A 49 9.54 15.47 15.49
C TYR A 49 10.21 14.14 15.12
N SER A 50 10.81 14.08 13.93
CA SER A 50 11.59 12.93 13.48
C SER A 50 13.01 12.94 14.08
N ALA A 51 13.69 11.79 14.03
CA ALA A 51 15.07 11.66 14.49
C ALA A 51 16.02 12.62 13.76
N THR A 52 15.83 12.82 12.45
CA THR A 52 16.65 13.74 11.65
C THR A 52 16.40 15.20 12.01
N GLU A 53 15.16 15.59 12.28
CA GLU A 53 14.84 16.94 12.78
C GLU A 53 15.44 17.17 14.16
N CYS A 54 15.36 16.20 15.07
CA CYS A 54 15.98 16.30 16.38
C CYS A 54 17.51 16.39 16.32
N GLN A 55 18.15 15.66 15.38
CA GLN A 55 19.59 15.78 15.16
C GLN A 55 19.96 17.17 14.62
N ALA A 56 19.20 17.68 13.65
CA ALA A 56 19.45 19.01 13.09
C ALA A 56 19.28 20.13 14.14
N MET A 57 18.32 19.98 15.06
CA MET A 57 18.18 20.89 16.21
C MET A 57 19.38 20.79 17.15
N LEU A 58 19.83 19.58 17.49
CA LEU A 58 21.01 19.38 18.34
C LEU A 58 22.27 20.00 17.72
N ASP A 59 22.52 19.75 16.43
CA ASP A 59 23.68 20.30 15.73
C ASP A 59 23.69 21.85 15.77
N LYS A 60 22.51 22.46 15.61
CA LYS A 60 22.31 23.92 15.72
C LYS A 60 22.52 24.41 17.15
N ASP A 61 21.98 23.72 18.15
CA ASP A 61 22.07 24.08 19.56
C ASP A 61 23.50 23.97 20.09
N LEU A 62 24.32 23.08 19.53
CA LEU A 62 25.73 22.92 19.92
C LEU A 62 26.63 24.07 19.47
N VAL A 63 26.23 24.81 18.43
CA VAL A 63 27.03 25.92 17.86
C VAL A 63 27.46 26.95 18.91
N PRO A 64 26.58 27.53 19.75
CA PRO A 64 27.00 28.49 20.77
C PRO A 64 28.01 27.91 21.78
N PHE A 65 27.85 26.64 22.18
CA PHE A 65 28.79 25.98 23.10
C PHE A 65 30.14 25.72 22.44
N ALA A 66 30.14 25.25 21.19
CA ALA A 66 31.35 25.09 20.38
C ALA A 66 32.11 26.42 20.22
N ARG A 67 31.41 27.52 19.94
CA ARG A 67 32.03 28.86 19.87
C ARG A 67 32.63 29.29 21.21
N SER A 68 31.97 29.00 22.34
CA SER A 68 32.53 29.29 23.66
C SER A 68 33.79 28.46 23.94
N VAL A 69 33.79 27.17 23.60
CA VAL A 69 34.97 26.29 23.73
C VAL A 69 36.12 26.81 22.86
N GLU A 70 35.88 27.09 21.58
CA GLU A 70 36.92 27.59 20.66
C GLU A 70 37.53 28.92 21.13
N ARG A 71 36.72 29.83 21.69
CA ARG A 71 37.21 31.12 22.18
C ARG A 71 37.97 31.00 23.50
N SER A 72 37.59 30.03 24.34
CA SER A 72 38.08 29.92 25.71
C SER A 72 39.30 29.03 25.85
N VAL A 73 39.46 28.06 24.95
CA VAL A 73 40.63 27.17 24.89
C VAL A 73 41.77 27.88 24.16
N LYS A 74 42.89 28.06 24.85
CA LYS A 74 44.06 28.83 24.38
C LYS A 74 45.25 27.94 24.00
N VAL A 75 45.12 26.63 24.19
CA VAL A 75 46.16 25.63 23.93
C VAL A 75 45.72 24.67 22.83
N PRO A 76 46.65 24.02 22.11
CA PRO A 76 46.31 22.99 21.12
C PRO A 76 45.51 21.85 21.76
N THR A 77 44.41 21.47 21.14
CA THR A 77 43.54 20.37 21.61
C THR A 77 43.11 19.50 20.45
N THR A 78 42.82 18.23 20.73
CA THR A 78 42.26 17.31 19.73
C THR A 78 40.76 17.56 19.52
N GLU A 79 40.20 17.08 18.41
CA GLU A 79 38.75 17.13 18.18
C GLU A 79 37.97 16.37 19.27
N TYR A 80 38.53 15.28 19.82
CA TYR A 80 37.92 14.55 20.94
C TYR A 80 37.92 15.35 22.24
N GLN A 81 39.02 16.03 22.56
CA GLN A 81 39.08 16.94 23.70
C GLN A 81 38.04 18.05 23.55
N LYS A 82 38.00 18.71 22.39
CA LYS A 82 37.00 19.75 22.12
C LYS A 82 35.57 19.20 22.23
N ALA A 83 35.30 18.02 21.69
CA ALA A 83 33.97 17.39 21.78
C ALA A 83 33.54 17.13 23.23
N ALA A 84 34.44 16.62 24.07
CA ALA A 84 34.17 16.43 25.49
C ALA A 84 33.86 17.76 26.21
N LEU A 85 34.59 18.83 25.89
CA LEU A 85 34.35 20.16 26.45
C LEU A 85 33.04 20.78 25.96
N ILE A 86 32.65 20.53 24.71
CA ILE A 86 31.35 20.95 24.16
C ILE A 86 30.21 20.24 24.90
N SER A 87 30.29 18.91 25.06
CA SER A 87 29.29 18.12 25.81
C SER A 87 29.19 18.57 27.27
N PHE A 88 30.33 18.84 27.90
CA PHE A 88 30.39 19.37 29.25
C PHE A 88 29.73 20.74 29.36
N SER A 89 30.10 21.67 28.47
CA SER A 89 29.57 23.04 28.41
C SER A 89 28.07 23.07 28.12
N TYR A 90 27.57 22.15 27.28
CA TYR A 90 26.14 21.97 27.03
C TYR A 90 25.39 21.64 28.32
N ASN A 91 25.95 20.78 29.17
CA ASN A 91 25.30 20.38 30.41
C ASN A 91 25.35 21.42 31.52
N VAL A 92 26.51 22.04 31.74
CA VAL A 92 26.71 22.96 32.88
C VAL A 92 26.46 24.42 32.52
N GLY A 93 26.33 24.72 31.24
CA GLY A 93 26.23 26.06 30.70
C GLY A 93 27.58 26.73 30.45
N VAL A 94 27.60 27.64 29.47
CA VAL A 94 28.79 28.39 29.03
C VAL A 94 29.52 29.09 30.17
N THR A 95 28.79 29.80 31.04
CA THR A 95 29.42 30.56 32.13
C THR A 95 30.12 29.68 33.15
N ALA A 96 29.54 28.52 33.49
CA ALA A 96 30.15 27.58 34.42
C ALA A 96 31.41 26.95 33.81
N PHE A 97 31.36 26.58 32.53
CA PHE A 97 32.52 26.09 31.79
C PHE A 97 33.66 27.12 31.74
N GLU A 98 33.37 28.37 31.34
CA GLU A 98 34.38 29.43 31.18
C GLU A 98 35.06 29.79 32.52
N ARG A 99 34.39 29.57 33.66
CA ARG A 99 34.94 29.82 35.01
C ARG A 99 35.52 28.59 35.70
N SER A 100 35.48 27.43 35.04
CA SER A 100 35.85 26.15 35.65
C SER A 100 37.35 26.06 35.97
N SER A 101 37.68 25.31 37.04
CA SER A 101 39.07 24.88 37.34
C SER A 101 39.64 24.04 36.20
N LEU A 102 38.80 23.23 35.57
CA LEU A 102 39.12 22.43 34.39
C LEU A 102 39.71 23.27 33.27
N LEU A 103 39.03 24.35 32.85
CA LEU A 103 39.50 25.18 31.74
C LEU A 103 40.82 25.89 32.10
N ARG A 104 40.96 26.32 33.36
CA ARG A 104 42.23 26.89 33.85
C ARG A 104 43.38 25.89 33.74
N GLN A 105 43.15 24.64 34.15
CA GLN A 105 44.15 23.57 34.05
C GLN A 105 44.49 23.25 32.59
N LEU A 106 43.49 23.19 31.72
CA LEU A 106 43.69 22.95 30.29
C LEU A 106 44.58 24.04 29.67
N ASN A 107 44.24 25.30 29.91
CA ASN A 107 44.99 26.44 29.38
C ASN A 107 46.39 26.61 30.00
N ALA A 108 46.64 25.97 31.15
CA ALA A 108 47.99 25.83 31.72
C ALA A 108 48.80 24.67 31.12
N GLY A 109 48.23 23.93 30.15
CA GLY A 109 48.85 22.75 29.53
C GLY A 109 48.68 21.46 30.33
N ASN A 110 47.92 21.47 31.43
CA ASN A 110 47.70 20.30 32.27
C ASN A 110 46.50 19.48 31.76
N TYR A 111 46.63 18.88 30.58
CA TYR A 111 45.55 18.17 29.89
C TYR A 111 44.91 17.07 30.73
N GLN A 112 45.72 16.25 31.40
CA GLN A 112 45.22 15.17 32.24
C GLN A 112 44.42 15.72 33.43
N ALA A 113 44.97 16.71 34.13
CA ALA A 113 44.27 17.36 35.25
C ALA A 113 42.97 18.04 34.81
N ALA A 114 42.94 18.60 33.59
CA ALA A 114 41.72 19.15 33.02
C ALA A 114 40.65 18.06 32.81
N CYS A 115 40.98 16.98 32.10
CA CYS A 115 40.03 15.90 31.85
C CYS A 115 39.59 15.20 33.15
N ASP A 116 40.48 15.02 34.13
CA ASP A 116 40.12 14.52 35.46
C ASP A 116 39.19 15.49 36.22
N GLY A 117 39.32 16.80 35.97
CA GLY A 117 38.47 17.85 36.51
C GLY A 117 36.98 17.71 36.16
N LEU A 118 36.62 16.98 35.10
CA LEU A 118 35.21 16.70 34.76
C LEU A 118 34.48 16.00 35.91
N ARG A 119 35.15 15.10 36.63
CA ARG A 119 34.57 14.33 37.75
C ARG A 119 34.19 15.19 38.96
N GLN A 120 34.66 16.43 39.02
CA GLN A 120 34.26 17.39 40.07
C GLN A 120 32.83 17.89 39.88
N TRP A 121 32.25 17.73 38.68
CA TRP A 121 30.93 18.25 38.30
C TRP A 121 29.85 17.17 38.35
N THR A 122 29.69 16.56 39.53
CA THR A 122 28.76 15.44 39.77
C THR A 122 27.67 15.73 40.81
N TYR A 123 27.58 16.97 41.29
CA TYR A 123 26.61 17.42 42.29
C TYR A 123 25.51 18.27 41.67
N ALA A 124 24.27 18.06 42.10
CA ALA A 124 23.13 18.95 41.82
C ALA A 124 22.22 19.00 43.06
N GLY A 125 21.77 20.20 43.44
CA GLY A 125 20.99 20.39 44.68
C GLY A 125 21.72 19.97 45.96
N GLY A 126 23.06 20.11 45.99
CA GLY A 126 23.89 19.73 47.14
C GLY A 126 24.13 18.22 47.30
N LYS A 127 23.57 17.38 46.42
CA LYS A 127 23.74 15.91 46.44
C LYS A 127 24.46 15.43 45.19
N GLN A 128 25.29 14.39 45.33
CA GLN A 128 25.95 13.73 44.21
C GLN A 128 24.97 12.82 43.44
N TRP A 129 24.99 12.87 42.11
CA TRP A 129 24.09 12.12 41.24
C TRP A 129 24.82 11.09 40.39
N LYS A 130 24.36 9.83 40.45
CA LYS A 130 24.92 8.73 39.65
C LYS A 130 24.89 9.02 38.15
N GLY A 131 23.82 9.64 37.65
CA GLY A 131 23.71 10.04 36.23
C GLY A 131 24.80 11.03 35.81
N LEU A 132 25.10 12.02 36.65
CA LEU A 132 26.19 12.95 36.40
C LEU A 132 27.56 12.27 36.49
N MET A 133 27.76 11.34 37.43
CA MET A 133 29.01 10.56 37.50
C MET A 133 29.28 9.80 36.21
N ASN A 134 28.29 9.02 35.75
CA ASN A 134 28.39 8.25 34.50
C ASN A 134 28.68 9.15 33.30
N ARG A 135 27.99 10.30 33.20
CA ARG A 135 28.23 11.29 32.15
C ARG A 135 29.67 11.81 32.16
N ARG A 136 30.18 12.21 33.34
CA ARG A 136 31.55 12.74 33.47
C ARG A 136 32.61 11.69 33.19
N ASP A 137 32.34 10.42 33.48
CA ASP A 137 33.25 9.33 33.11
C ASP A 137 33.36 9.15 31.59
N ILE A 138 32.23 9.19 30.87
CA ILE A 138 32.21 9.13 29.40
C ILE A 138 32.93 10.34 28.79
N GLU A 139 32.58 11.56 29.23
CA GLU A 139 33.24 12.78 28.75
C GLU A 139 34.75 12.76 29.03
N ARG A 140 35.15 12.25 30.20
CA ARG A 140 36.57 12.11 30.54
C ARG A 140 37.27 11.11 29.64
N GLU A 141 36.67 9.96 29.36
CA GLU A 141 37.24 8.97 28.46
C GLU A 141 37.51 9.57 27.07
N VAL A 142 36.53 10.30 26.53
CA VAL A 142 36.69 11.00 25.25
C VAL A 142 37.75 12.11 25.34
N CYS A 143 37.78 12.88 26.44
CA CYS A 143 38.78 13.91 26.69
C CYS A 143 40.20 13.35 26.77
N MET A 144 40.37 12.16 27.35
CA MET A 144 41.65 11.45 27.47
C MET A 144 42.03 10.70 26.20
N ASN A 145 41.14 10.62 25.20
CA ASN A 145 41.39 9.86 23.99
C ASN A 145 42.44 10.55 23.12
N THR A 146 43.70 10.17 23.34
CA THR A 146 44.86 10.58 22.55
C THR A 146 45.05 9.69 21.33
N ARG A 147 44.02 9.50 20.49
CA ARG A 147 44.32 9.09 19.11
C ARG A 147 45.04 10.26 18.46
N ARG A 148 46.38 10.16 18.46
CA ARG A 148 47.30 11.09 17.81
C ARG A 148 46.74 11.43 16.43
N SER A 149 46.48 12.72 16.20
CA SER A 149 46.45 13.28 14.85
C SER A 149 47.65 12.71 14.11
N THR A 150 47.39 11.95 13.05
CA THR A 150 48.38 11.23 12.25
C THR A 150 49.40 12.24 11.70
N GLY A 151 50.51 12.41 12.41
CA GLY A 151 51.73 12.96 11.82
C GLY A 151 52.12 12.04 10.67
N GLY A 152 52.31 12.62 9.49
CA GLY A 152 52.61 11.89 8.26
C GLY A 152 53.73 10.87 8.47
N ILE A 153 53.36 9.59 8.47
CA ILE A 153 54.32 8.50 8.36
C ILE A 153 54.90 8.67 6.95
N LEU A 154 56.21 8.93 6.85
CA LEU A 154 56.94 8.79 5.60
C LEU A 154 56.84 7.31 5.18
N MET A 155 55.77 7.03 4.44
CA MET A 155 55.40 5.70 3.99
C MET A 155 56.40 5.28 2.93
N ASN A 156 57.26 4.31 3.27
CA ASN A 156 58.26 3.77 2.35
C ASN A 156 57.58 3.31 1.04
N TRP A 157 58.25 3.45 -0.11
CA TRP A 157 57.64 3.26 -1.44
C TRP A 157 57.05 1.85 -1.61
N GLN A 158 57.64 0.85 -0.94
CA GLN A 158 57.11 -0.50 -0.85
C GLN A 158 55.73 -0.57 -0.18
N PHE A 159 55.52 0.17 0.90
CA PHE A 159 54.21 0.25 1.55
C PHE A 159 53.18 0.96 0.66
N ARG A 160 53.58 2.00 -0.08
CA ARG A 160 52.67 2.68 -1.03
C ARG A 160 52.25 1.76 -2.16
N ALA A 161 53.16 0.92 -2.66
CA ALA A 161 52.87 -0.07 -3.69
C ALA A 161 51.93 -1.18 -3.18
N LEU A 162 52.16 -1.71 -1.98
CA LEU A 162 51.28 -2.71 -1.36
C LEU A 162 49.89 -2.14 -1.06
N LEU A 163 49.82 -0.91 -0.58
CA LEU A 163 48.55 -0.23 -0.31
C LEU A 163 47.78 0.03 -1.61
N ALA A 164 48.46 0.41 -2.69
CA ALA A 164 47.83 0.60 -4.00
C ALA A 164 47.26 -0.72 -4.57
N LEU A 165 48.01 -1.84 -4.45
CA LEU A 165 47.52 -3.16 -4.88
C LEU A 165 46.31 -3.62 -4.06
N PHE A 166 46.34 -3.40 -2.74
CA PHE A 166 45.21 -3.73 -1.88
C PHE A 166 43.97 -2.90 -2.22
N VAL A 167 44.12 -1.59 -2.46
CA VAL A 167 43.02 -0.71 -2.87
C VAL A 167 42.48 -1.11 -4.24
N LEU A 168 43.34 -1.49 -5.20
CA LEU A 168 42.90 -1.99 -6.51
C LEU A 168 42.14 -3.31 -6.41
N SER A 169 42.57 -4.23 -5.54
CA SER A 169 41.86 -5.48 -5.26
C SER A 169 40.48 -5.23 -4.64
N LEU A 170 40.40 -4.32 -3.66
CA LEU A 170 39.13 -3.92 -3.06
C LEU A 170 38.20 -3.25 -4.08
N ALA A 171 38.72 -2.33 -4.90
CA ALA A 171 37.95 -1.68 -5.94
C ALA A 171 37.43 -2.69 -6.98
N GLY A 172 38.27 -3.64 -7.40
CA GLY A 172 37.88 -4.74 -8.28
C GLY A 172 36.79 -5.61 -7.67
N GLY A 173 36.90 -5.95 -6.38
CA GLY A 173 35.88 -6.71 -5.65
C GLY A 173 34.55 -5.96 -5.55
N LEU A 174 34.58 -4.65 -5.30
CA LEU A 174 33.37 -3.82 -5.25
C LEU A 174 32.70 -3.71 -6.63
N ILE A 175 33.47 -3.52 -7.70
CA ILE A 175 32.95 -3.47 -9.07
C ILE A 175 32.34 -4.82 -9.46
N TRP A 176 33.03 -5.93 -9.17
CA TRP A 176 32.52 -7.27 -9.44
C TRP A 176 31.24 -7.56 -8.66
N SER A 177 31.22 -7.21 -7.36
CA SER A 177 30.03 -7.33 -6.51
C SER A 177 28.86 -6.51 -7.08
N ALA A 178 29.08 -5.23 -7.39
CA ALA A 178 28.05 -4.37 -7.97
C ALA A 178 27.48 -4.96 -9.27
N ASN A 179 28.34 -5.45 -10.17
CA ASN A 179 27.90 -6.06 -11.41
C ASN A 179 27.16 -7.40 -11.20
N HIS A 180 27.64 -8.24 -10.27
CA HIS A 180 27.01 -9.52 -9.93
C HIS A 180 25.60 -9.32 -9.35
N TYR A 181 25.46 -8.41 -8.38
CA TYR A 181 24.16 -8.10 -7.78
C TYR A 181 23.24 -7.34 -8.74
N HIS A 182 23.77 -6.49 -9.62
CA HIS A 182 22.98 -5.82 -10.64
C HIS A 182 22.40 -6.82 -11.66
N GLY A 183 23.20 -7.79 -12.10
CA GLY A 183 22.73 -8.86 -12.99
C GLY A 183 21.63 -9.71 -12.34
N MET A 184 21.80 -10.10 -11.08
CA MET A 184 20.78 -10.83 -10.32
C MET A 184 19.50 -10.01 -10.14
N TYR A 185 19.61 -8.73 -9.80
CA TYR A 185 18.47 -7.82 -9.68
C TYR A 185 17.68 -7.72 -10.99
N LEU A 186 18.36 -7.56 -12.13
CA LEU A 186 17.70 -7.48 -13.44
C LEU A 186 16.97 -8.77 -13.82
N VAL A 187 17.50 -9.93 -13.42
CA VAL A 187 16.83 -11.22 -13.66
C VAL A 187 15.56 -11.33 -12.82
N GLU A 188 15.60 -10.95 -11.54
CA GLU A 188 14.41 -10.98 -10.69
C GLU A 188 13.38 -9.93 -11.12
N GLN A 189 13.81 -8.73 -11.54
CA GLN A 189 12.91 -7.72 -12.08
C GLN A 189 12.19 -8.22 -13.34
N LYS A 190 12.92 -8.83 -14.29
CA LYS A 190 12.29 -9.41 -15.49
C LYS A 190 11.29 -10.52 -15.16
N ARG A 191 11.54 -11.32 -14.12
CA ARG A 191 10.59 -12.34 -13.67
C ARG A 191 9.34 -11.71 -13.07
N ALA A 192 9.49 -10.65 -12.27
CA ALA A 192 8.37 -9.89 -11.72
C ALA A 192 7.52 -9.25 -12.84
N ASP A 193 8.16 -8.59 -13.80
CA ASP A 193 7.48 -7.96 -14.95
C ASP A 193 6.73 -9.02 -15.81
N ALA A 194 7.35 -10.19 -16.01
CA ALA A 194 6.70 -11.29 -16.73
C ALA A 194 5.48 -11.85 -15.99
N ALA A 195 5.58 -12.00 -14.66
CA ALA A 195 4.48 -12.45 -13.83
C ALA A 195 3.32 -11.43 -13.80
N GLU A 196 3.62 -10.13 -13.72
CA GLU A 196 2.61 -9.07 -13.78
C GLU A 196 1.86 -9.07 -15.12
N LYS A 197 2.59 -9.23 -16.23
CA LYS A 197 2.00 -9.32 -17.57
C LYS A 197 1.06 -10.53 -17.72
N GLU A 198 1.40 -11.66 -17.12
CA GLU A 198 0.53 -12.85 -17.11
C GLU A 198 -0.74 -12.62 -16.29
N VAL A 199 -0.60 -11.99 -15.11
CA VAL A 199 -1.73 -11.61 -14.25
C VAL A 199 -2.64 -10.60 -14.95
N ASP A 200 -2.10 -9.60 -15.65
CA ASP A 200 -2.88 -8.63 -16.41
C ASP A 200 -3.61 -9.28 -17.61
N GLY A 201 -2.95 -10.22 -18.29
CA GLY A 201 -3.60 -11.05 -19.31
C GLY A 201 -4.80 -11.83 -18.75
N GLN A 202 -4.65 -12.45 -17.58
CA GLN A 202 -5.74 -13.16 -16.91
C GLN A 202 -6.85 -12.21 -16.44
N ARG A 203 -6.51 -11.05 -15.86
CA ARG A 203 -7.48 -10.02 -15.45
C ARG A 203 -8.31 -9.52 -16.62
N LEU A 204 -7.70 -9.33 -17.80
CA LEU A 204 -8.39 -8.91 -19.00
C LEU A 204 -9.42 -9.96 -19.46
N VAL A 205 -9.08 -11.25 -19.40
CA VAL A 205 -10.02 -12.34 -19.72
C VAL A 205 -11.20 -12.33 -18.75
N ILE A 206 -10.95 -12.22 -17.44
CA ILE A 206 -11.99 -12.19 -16.41
C ILE A 206 -12.91 -10.97 -16.56
N ALA A 207 -12.33 -9.78 -16.79
CA ALA A 207 -13.09 -8.55 -17.00
C ALA A 207 -13.96 -8.63 -18.26
N THR A 208 -13.43 -9.19 -19.35
CA THR A 208 -14.16 -9.40 -20.60
C THR A 208 -15.32 -10.38 -20.42
N GLN A 209 -15.08 -11.50 -19.72
CA GLN A 209 -16.14 -12.47 -19.41
C GLN A 209 -17.26 -11.86 -18.56
N THR A 210 -16.90 -11.08 -17.53
CA THR A 210 -17.87 -10.44 -16.63
C THR A 210 -18.70 -9.39 -17.35
N PHE A 211 -18.08 -8.55 -18.19
CA PHE A 211 -18.77 -7.56 -18.99
C PHE A 211 -19.77 -8.21 -19.96
N ASN A 212 -19.34 -9.28 -20.63
CA ASN A 212 -20.21 -10.06 -21.51
C ASN A 212 -21.41 -10.62 -20.73
N MET A 213 -21.18 -11.30 -19.59
CA MET A 213 -22.27 -11.84 -18.76
C MET A 213 -23.29 -10.79 -18.34
N ASN A 214 -22.83 -9.60 -17.92
CA ASN A 214 -23.72 -8.52 -17.52
C ASN A 214 -24.62 -8.07 -18.70
N ARG A 215 -24.04 -7.96 -19.91
CA ARG A 215 -24.78 -7.59 -21.12
C ARG A 215 -25.77 -8.68 -21.55
N PHE A 216 -25.37 -9.95 -21.47
CA PHE A 216 -26.26 -11.10 -21.67
C PHE A 216 -27.48 -11.03 -20.76
N ASN A 217 -27.25 -10.79 -19.47
CA ASN A 217 -28.32 -10.67 -18.48
C ASN A 217 -29.26 -9.50 -18.78
N GLN A 218 -28.75 -8.37 -19.28
CA GLN A 218 -29.56 -7.23 -19.68
C GLN A 218 -30.46 -7.56 -20.89
N ILE A 219 -29.91 -8.17 -21.95
CA ILE A 219 -30.66 -8.55 -23.15
C ILE A 219 -31.71 -9.60 -22.79
N ALA A 220 -31.35 -10.62 -22.00
CA ALA A 220 -32.28 -11.63 -21.52
C ALA A 220 -33.41 -11.01 -20.66
N GLY A 221 -33.08 -10.06 -19.79
CA GLY A 221 -34.04 -9.32 -18.99
C GLY A 221 -35.04 -8.52 -19.84
N TYR A 222 -34.56 -7.86 -20.90
CA TYR A 222 -35.41 -7.14 -21.85
C TYR A 222 -36.37 -8.08 -22.59
N THR A 223 -35.85 -9.18 -23.17
CA THR A 223 -36.67 -10.18 -23.90
C THR A 223 -37.73 -10.81 -22.99
N ASN A 224 -37.37 -11.16 -21.75
CA ASN A 224 -38.33 -11.70 -20.79
C ASN A 224 -39.45 -10.72 -20.46
N ARG A 225 -39.11 -9.45 -20.22
CA ARG A 225 -40.10 -8.41 -19.96
C ARG A 225 -41.04 -8.22 -21.15
N ASN A 226 -40.51 -8.21 -22.37
CA ASN A 226 -41.31 -8.08 -23.58
C ASN A 226 -42.25 -9.29 -23.76
N ASN A 227 -41.76 -10.50 -23.53
CA ASN A 227 -42.57 -11.72 -23.57
C ASN A 227 -43.75 -11.68 -22.58
N SER A 228 -43.54 -11.18 -21.37
CA SER A 228 -44.61 -11.01 -20.38
C SER A 228 -45.66 -9.98 -20.81
N LEU A 229 -45.25 -8.90 -21.49
CA LEU A 229 -46.18 -7.91 -22.03
C LEU A 229 -47.01 -8.47 -23.19
N ILE A 230 -46.38 -9.27 -24.06
CA ILE A 230 -47.05 -9.98 -25.16
C ILE A 230 -48.10 -10.95 -24.60
N ASP A 231 -47.78 -11.69 -23.53
CA ASP A 231 -48.74 -12.57 -22.83
C ASP A 231 -49.94 -11.81 -22.28
N ALA A 232 -49.68 -10.76 -21.50
CA ALA A 232 -50.75 -9.97 -20.91
C ALA A 232 -51.67 -9.36 -21.98
N GLY A 233 -51.10 -8.92 -23.12
CA GLY A 233 -51.87 -8.44 -24.26
C GLY A 233 -52.71 -9.52 -24.94
N ALA A 234 -52.15 -10.72 -25.10
CA ALA A 234 -52.85 -11.86 -25.68
C ALA A 234 -54.01 -12.31 -24.79
N GLU A 235 -53.79 -12.46 -23.47
CA GLU A 235 -54.83 -12.83 -22.50
C GLU A 235 -55.98 -11.83 -22.50
N LYS A 236 -55.67 -10.52 -22.49
CA LYS A 236 -56.69 -9.47 -22.57
C LYS A 236 -57.54 -9.61 -23.82
N THR A 237 -56.92 -9.87 -24.97
CA THR A 237 -57.64 -10.04 -26.23
C THR A 237 -58.49 -11.31 -26.26
N VAL A 238 -58.00 -12.41 -25.66
CA VAL A 238 -58.77 -13.66 -25.52
C VAL A 238 -60.02 -13.44 -24.67
N ILE A 239 -59.93 -12.66 -23.59
CA ILE A 239 -61.09 -12.30 -22.76
C ILE A 239 -62.11 -11.50 -23.57
N GLU A 240 -61.66 -10.49 -24.32
CA GLU A 240 -62.54 -9.69 -25.20
C GLU A 240 -63.21 -10.55 -26.27
N TYR A 241 -62.45 -11.44 -26.93
CA TYR A 241 -62.98 -12.32 -27.96
C TYR A 241 -63.97 -13.33 -27.40
N ARG A 242 -63.74 -13.85 -26.19
CA ARG A 242 -64.68 -14.76 -25.53
C ARG A 242 -66.03 -14.09 -25.28
N GLU A 243 -66.04 -12.79 -24.98
CA GLU A 243 -67.28 -12.04 -24.77
C GLU A 243 -68.04 -11.81 -26.08
N ILE A 244 -67.33 -11.48 -27.17
CA ILE A 244 -67.93 -11.33 -28.51
C ILE A 244 -68.52 -12.67 -28.99
N LEU A 245 -67.74 -13.74 -28.89
CA LEU A 245 -68.09 -15.07 -29.39
C LEU A 245 -69.25 -15.73 -28.64
N ARG A 246 -69.50 -15.33 -27.39
CA ARG A 246 -70.65 -15.81 -26.60
C ARG A 246 -72.01 -15.53 -27.25
N LEU A 247 -72.09 -14.52 -28.10
CA LEU A 247 -73.32 -14.12 -28.77
C LEU A 247 -73.53 -14.84 -30.11
N ASP A 248 -72.54 -15.60 -30.59
CA ASP A 248 -72.59 -16.30 -31.87
C ASP A 248 -73.16 -17.72 -31.72
N LYS A 249 -74.22 -18.02 -32.46
CA LYS A 249 -74.90 -19.33 -32.42
C LYS A 249 -74.08 -20.46 -33.05
N THR A 250 -73.11 -20.15 -33.90
CA THR A 250 -72.26 -21.14 -34.59
C THR A 250 -71.04 -21.55 -33.77
N CYS A 251 -70.81 -20.87 -32.65
CA CYS A 251 -69.65 -20.98 -31.77
C CYS A 251 -69.35 -22.41 -31.28
N ASP A 252 -70.39 -23.14 -30.88
CA ASP A 252 -70.30 -24.47 -30.27
C ASP A 252 -70.30 -25.61 -31.29
N LEU A 253 -70.39 -25.30 -32.60
CA LEU A 253 -70.33 -26.32 -33.62
C LEU A 253 -68.93 -26.96 -33.68
N PRO A 254 -68.83 -28.30 -33.82
CA PRO A 254 -67.55 -28.98 -33.92
C PRO A 254 -66.89 -28.66 -35.27
N VAL A 255 -65.57 -28.47 -35.25
CA VAL A 255 -64.76 -28.41 -36.46
C VAL A 255 -64.75 -29.83 -37.10
N PRO A 256 -64.94 -29.95 -38.42
CA PRO A 256 -64.87 -31.22 -39.14
C PRO A 256 -63.59 -32.03 -38.82
N ALA A 257 -63.75 -33.34 -38.69
CA ALA A 257 -62.70 -34.24 -38.19
C ALA A 257 -61.48 -34.33 -39.12
N ASP A 258 -61.65 -34.16 -40.42
CA ASP A 258 -60.60 -34.08 -41.42
C ASP A 258 -59.70 -32.85 -41.20
N ILE A 259 -60.30 -31.70 -40.93
CA ILE A 259 -59.58 -30.46 -40.62
C ILE A 259 -58.90 -30.57 -39.25
N ALA A 260 -59.64 -31.00 -38.22
CA ALA A 260 -59.09 -31.15 -36.87
C ALA A 260 -57.95 -32.19 -36.81
N GLY A 261 -58.04 -33.27 -37.57
CA GLY A 261 -57.00 -34.28 -37.71
C GLY A 261 -55.71 -33.74 -38.33
N GLY A 262 -55.82 -32.88 -39.35
CA GLY A 262 -54.66 -32.20 -39.96
C GLY A 262 -53.91 -31.29 -38.98
N LEU A 263 -54.64 -30.54 -38.13
CA LEU A 263 -54.03 -29.72 -37.07
C LEU A 263 -53.31 -30.57 -36.01
N LEU A 264 -53.89 -31.71 -35.65
CA LEU A 264 -53.28 -32.64 -34.69
C LEU A 264 -51.99 -33.25 -35.25
N ASP A 265 -52.00 -33.68 -36.51
CA ASP A 265 -50.81 -34.21 -37.19
C ASP A 265 -49.68 -33.17 -37.26
N TYR A 266 -50.02 -31.94 -37.65
CA TYR A 266 -49.06 -30.83 -37.66
C TYR A 266 -48.44 -30.58 -36.27
N THR A 267 -49.27 -30.59 -35.22
CA THR A 267 -48.83 -30.42 -33.82
C THR A 267 -47.88 -31.55 -33.39
N ASN A 268 -48.21 -32.79 -33.75
CA ASN A 268 -47.36 -33.95 -33.47
C ASN A 268 -46.01 -33.85 -34.20
N ARG A 269 -46.02 -33.41 -35.47
CA ARG A 269 -44.79 -33.17 -36.23
C ARG A 269 -43.94 -32.06 -35.60
N LEU A 270 -44.54 -30.95 -35.17
CA LEU A 270 -43.81 -29.89 -34.45
C LEU A 270 -43.19 -30.41 -33.16
N ARG A 271 -43.95 -31.14 -32.34
CA ARG A 271 -43.43 -31.75 -31.10
C ARG A 271 -42.28 -32.70 -31.39
N ALA A 272 -42.41 -33.56 -32.40
CA ALA A 272 -41.36 -34.48 -32.82
C ALA A 272 -40.10 -33.75 -33.29
N SER A 273 -40.24 -32.60 -33.97
CA SER A 273 -39.09 -31.79 -34.40
C SER A 273 -38.42 -31.02 -33.26
N ALA A 274 -39.16 -30.65 -32.21
CA ALA A 274 -38.65 -29.89 -31.07
C ALA A 274 -38.01 -30.79 -29.99
N MET A 275 -38.44 -32.05 -29.89
CA MET A 275 -37.88 -33.03 -28.98
C MET A 275 -36.71 -33.74 -29.67
N HIS A 276 -35.49 -33.27 -29.47
CA HIS A 276 -34.33 -34.12 -29.72
C HIS A 276 -34.37 -35.26 -28.70
N ALA A 277 -34.43 -36.51 -29.17
CA ALA A 277 -34.37 -37.67 -28.30
C ALA A 277 -33.03 -37.65 -27.56
N ASP A 278 -33.05 -37.28 -26.28
CA ASP A 278 -31.94 -37.55 -25.39
C ASP A 278 -31.87 -39.07 -25.25
N SER A 279 -30.82 -39.69 -25.80
CA SER A 279 -30.70 -41.15 -25.93
C SER A 279 -30.42 -41.86 -24.59
N GLY A 280 -30.60 -41.17 -23.45
CA GLY A 280 -30.18 -41.61 -22.13
C GLY A 280 -31.22 -42.35 -21.29
N GLN A 281 -32.51 -42.11 -21.43
CA GLN A 281 -33.55 -42.75 -20.60
C GLN A 281 -34.91 -42.78 -21.31
N PRO A 282 -35.54 -43.95 -21.51
CA PRO A 282 -36.94 -44.00 -21.92
C PRO A 282 -37.82 -43.55 -20.75
N GLU A 283 -38.28 -42.29 -20.75
CA GLU A 283 -39.36 -41.91 -19.84
C GLU A 283 -40.62 -42.72 -20.17
N PRO A 284 -41.27 -43.34 -19.17
CA PRO A 284 -42.53 -44.01 -19.39
C PRO A 284 -43.56 -42.93 -19.73
N THR A 285 -43.91 -42.83 -21.01
CA THR A 285 -44.97 -41.96 -21.50
C THR A 285 -46.23 -42.25 -20.69
N GLY A 286 -46.63 -41.27 -19.87
CA GLY A 286 -47.90 -41.31 -19.16
C GLY A 286 -49.02 -41.47 -20.17
N ALA A 287 -49.62 -42.65 -20.21
CA ALA A 287 -50.83 -42.95 -20.95
C ALA A 287 -52.03 -42.24 -20.28
N ALA A 288 -52.01 -40.91 -20.28
CA ALA A 288 -53.22 -40.15 -20.08
C ALA A 288 -54.03 -40.25 -21.37
N SER A 289 -55.16 -40.95 -21.32
CA SER A 289 -56.12 -40.98 -22.42
C SER A 289 -56.50 -39.54 -22.80
N SER A 290 -56.15 -39.12 -24.02
CA SER A 290 -56.58 -37.84 -24.58
C SER A 290 -58.10 -37.71 -24.43
N ALA A 291 -58.55 -36.65 -23.76
CA ALA A 291 -59.97 -36.36 -23.61
C ALA A 291 -60.63 -36.26 -24.98
N THR A 292 -61.76 -36.94 -25.15
CA THR A 292 -62.57 -37.08 -26.37
C THR A 292 -63.34 -35.81 -26.76
N GLY A 293 -62.76 -34.63 -26.52
CA GLY A 293 -63.35 -33.35 -26.90
C GLY A 293 -62.92 -32.95 -28.31
N GLY A 294 -63.87 -32.81 -29.24
CA GLY A 294 -63.60 -32.19 -30.54
C GLY A 294 -63.38 -30.68 -30.41
N LEU A 295 -62.46 -30.12 -31.20
CA LEU A 295 -62.23 -28.67 -31.27
C LEU A 295 -63.48 -27.98 -31.84
N THR A 296 -64.01 -26.95 -31.17
CA THR A 296 -65.11 -26.12 -31.71
C THR A 296 -64.59 -24.91 -32.48
N TYR A 297 -65.43 -24.31 -33.33
CA TYR A 297 -65.06 -23.09 -34.06
C TYR A 297 -64.64 -21.95 -33.11
N CYS A 298 -65.32 -21.79 -31.98
CA CYS A 298 -64.93 -20.80 -30.99
C CYS A 298 -63.61 -21.10 -30.31
N GLN A 299 -63.36 -22.36 -29.97
CA GLN A 299 -62.05 -22.74 -29.44
C GLN A 299 -60.98 -22.37 -30.47
N ALA A 300 -61.13 -22.77 -31.74
CA ALA A 300 -60.19 -22.47 -32.81
C ALA A 300 -59.88 -20.96 -32.94
N VAL A 301 -60.90 -20.09 -32.90
CA VAL A 301 -60.72 -18.63 -32.96
C VAL A 301 -60.00 -18.08 -31.73
N LEU A 302 -60.32 -18.60 -30.53
CA LEU A 302 -59.66 -18.18 -29.29
C LEU A 302 -58.17 -18.57 -29.23
N TRP A 303 -57.73 -19.55 -30.02
CA TRP A 303 -56.32 -19.94 -30.15
C TRP A 303 -55.49 -19.03 -31.05
N ILE A 304 -56.11 -18.22 -31.92
CA ILE A 304 -55.38 -17.40 -32.91
C ILE A 304 -54.45 -16.39 -32.23
N LYS A 305 -54.95 -15.65 -31.22
CA LYS A 305 -54.16 -14.63 -30.51
C LYS A 305 -53.02 -15.21 -29.68
N PRO A 306 -53.23 -16.25 -28.85
CA PRO A 306 -52.14 -16.97 -28.19
C PRO A 306 -51.07 -17.50 -29.17
N LEU A 307 -51.47 -17.98 -30.35
CA LEU A 307 -50.53 -18.47 -31.36
C LEU A 307 -49.69 -17.35 -31.97
N LEU A 308 -50.31 -16.20 -32.31
CA LEU A 308 -49.58 -15.02 -32.77
C LEU A 308 -48.62 -14.49 -31.70
N ALA A 309 -49.04 -14.50 -30.43
CA ALA A 309 -48.20 -14.14 -29.30
C ALA A 309 -46.99 -15.08 -29.15
N ALA A 310 -47.19 -16.38 -29.31
CA ALA A 310 -46.09 -17.36 -29.29
C ALA A 310 -45.09 -17.13 -30.44
N ILE A 311 -45.58 -16.79 -31.64
CA ILE A 311 -44.71 -16.43 -32.78
C ILE A 311 -43.93 -15.15 -32.49
N ASP A 312 -44.57 -14.12 -31.94
CA ASP A 312 -43.91 -12.85 -31.63
C ASP A 312 -42.82 -13.03 -30.56
N LYS A 313 -43.08 -13.83 -29.53
CA LYS A 313 -42.06 -14.24 -28.55
C LYS A 313 -40.89 -14.97 -29.21
N ALA A 314 -41.17 -15.94 -30.07
CA ALA A 314 -40.13 -16.69 -30.76
C ALA A 314 -39.25 -15.76 -31.62
N ASN A 315 -39.86 -14.79 -32.30
CA ASN A 315 -39.15 -13.77 -33.06
C ASN A 315 -38.33 -12.83 -32.16
N SER A 316 -38.89 -12.39 -31.02
CA SER A 316 -38.18 -11.56 -30.05
C SER A 316 -36.97 -12.29 -29.43
N GLN A 317 -37.12 -13.57 -29.13
CA GLN A 317 -36.02 -14.43 -28.68
C GLN A 317 -34.95 -14.60 -29.75
N LEU A 318 -35.34 -14.87 -31.00
CA LEU A 318 -34.41 -15.00 -32.12
C LEU A 318 -33.65 -13.69 -32.38
N ALA A 319 -34.31 -12.53 -32.24
CA ALA A 319 -33.67 -11.23 -32.32
C ALA A 319 -32.63 -11.03 -31.20
N GLY A 320 -32.96 -11.40 -29.96
CA GLY A 320 -32.01 -11.40 -28.84
C GLY A 320 -30.81 -12.31 -29.06
N VAL A 321 -31.02 -13.51 -29.60
CA VAL A 321 -29.94 -14.45 -29.97
C VAL A 321 -29.04 -13.87 -31.06
N ARG A 322 -29.61 -13.28 -32.13
CA ARG A 322 -28.83 -12.63 -33.19
C ARG A 322 -28.01 -11.47 -32.68
N GLN A 323 -28.56 -10.68 -31.76
CA GLN A 323 -27.84 -9.57 -31.12
C GLN A 323 -26.65 -10.09 -30.31
N ILE A 324 -26.88 -11.12 -29.49
CA ILE A 324 -25.85 -11.84 -28.76
C ILE A 324 -24.73 -12.35 -29.68
N GLU A 325 -25.08 -12.94 -30.83
CA GLU A 325 -24.10 -13.49 -31.78
C GLU A 325 -23.31 -12.40 -32.49
N ALA A 326 -23.95 -11.29 -32.85
CA ALA A 326 -23.28 -10.14 -33.46
C ALA A 326 -22.25 -9.50 -32.51
N GLU A 327 -22.52 -9.52 -31.20
CA GLU A 327 -21.65 -8.96 -30.17
C GLU A 327 -20.47 -9.89 -29.81
N ARG A 328 -20.51 -11.17 -30.21
CA ARG A 328 -19.39 -12.11 -30.02
C ARG A 328 -18.27 -11.97 -31.07
N LYS A 329 -18.52 -11.26 -32.17
CA LYS A 329 -17.54 -11.00 -33.25
C LYS A 329 -16.78 -9.70 -33.01
#